data_AF-A0A7J4RZB7-F1
#
_entry.id   AF-A0A7J4RZB7-F1
#
_cell.length_a   1.000
_cell.length_b   1.000
_cell.length_c   1.000
_cell.angle_alpha   90.00
_cell.angle_beta   90.00
_cell.angle_gamma   90.00
#
_symmetry.space_group_name_H-M   'P 1'
#
loop_
_entity.id
_entity.type
_entity.pdbx_description
1 polymer ?
#
loop_
_entity_poly.entity_id
_entity_poly.type
_entity_poly.pdbx_seq_one_letter_code
_entity_poly.pdbx_strand_id
1 'polypeptide(L)' 'PLKLELKHFLDCVKNRKTPLTTGEDGLHALAAAVAGTNAAKSGKKEQIAV' A
#
# COMPACT_ATOMS: atom_id res chain seq x y z
N PRO A 1 -7.95 -10.07 11.14
CA PRO A 1 -7.23 -9.40 10.02
C PRO A 1 -7.74 -9.87 8.65
N LEU A 2 -7.28 -11.00 8.10
CA LEU A 2 -7.65 -11.44 6.73
C LEU A 2 -9.15 -11.70 6.52
N LYS A 3 -9.83 -12.34 7.47
CA LYS A 3 -11.28 -12.61 7.37
C LYS A 3 -12.11 -11.33 7.18
N LEU A 4 -11.69 -10.22 7.81
CA LEU A 4 -12.36 -8.93 7.71
C LEU A 4 -12.06 -8.27 6.37
N GLU A 5 -10.81 -8.33 5.91
CA GLU A 5 -10.39 -7.81 4.59
C GLU A 5 -11.12 -8.50 3.45
N LEU A 6 -11.24 -9.84 3.48
CA LEU A 6 -11.99 -10.58 2.47
C LEU A 6 -13.48 -10.24 2.50
N LYS A 7 -14.05 -10.02 3.70
CA LYS A 7 -15.44 -9.56 3.84
C LYS A 7 -15.62 -8.15 3.24
N HIS A 8 -14.67 -7.25 3.49
CA HIS A 8 -14.65 -5.89 2.95
C HIS A 8 -14.52 -5.89 1.43
N PHE A 9 -13.62 -6.71 0.88
CA PHE A 9 -13.48 -6.88 -0.57
C PHE A 9 -14.80 -7.30 -1.23
N LEU A 10 -15.45 -8.34 -0.69
CA LEU A 10 -16.74 -8.80 -1.21
C LEU A 10 -17.83 -7.72 -1.11
N ASP A 11 -17.84 -6.94 -0.03
CA ASP A 11 -18.76 -5.82 0.14
C ASP A 11 -18.53 -4.71 -0.90
N CYS A 12 -17.27 -4.36 -1.16
CA CYS A 12 -16.91 -3.38 -2.18
C CYS A 12 -17.36 -3.81 -3.57
N VAL A 13 -17.10 -5.07 -3.94
CA VAL A 13 -17.49 -5.62 -5.26
C VAL A 13 -19.01 -5.64 -5.40
N LYS A 14 -19.74 -6.15 -4.40
CA LYS A 14 -21.20 -6.28 -4.46
C LYS A 14 -21.90 -4.93 -4.52
N ASN A 15 -21.43 -3.96 -3.74
CA ASN A 15 -22.10 -2.69 -3.54
C ASN A 15 -21.46 -1.52 -4.28
N ARG A 16 -20.46 -1.79 -5.14
CA ARG A 16 -19.67 -0.77 -5.85
C ARG A 16 -19.12 0.32 -4.93
N LYS A 17 -18.68 -0.07 -3.73
CA LYS A 17 -18.05 0.85 -2.78
C LYS A 17 -16.58 1.03 -3.13
N THR A 18 -16.07 2.24 -2.91
CA THR A 18 -14.64 2.50 -2.93
C THR A 18 -13.98 1.74 -1.78
N PRO A 19 -12.90 0.98 -2.03
CA PRO A 19 -12.20 0.27 -0.97
C PRO A 19 -11.51 1.26 -0.02
N LEU A 20 -11.32 0.85 1.24
CA LEU A 20 -10.59 1.63 2.25
C LEU A 20 -9.11 1.84 1.91
N THR A 21 -8.57 0.98 1.04
CA THR A 21 -7.20 1.07 0.53
C THR A 21 -7.25 0.82 -0.96
N THR A 22 -6.70 1.73 -1.75
CA THR A 22 -6.69 1.65 -3.22
C THR A 22 -5.36 1.11 -3.75
N GLY A 23 -5.25 0.98 -5.08
CA GLY A 23 -3.99 0.62 -5.71
C GLY A 23 -2.93 1.71 -5.55
N GLU A 24 -3.34 2.98 -5.58
CA GLU A 24 -2.47 4.14 -5.37
C GLU A 24 -1.87 4.12 -3.97
N ASP A 25 -2.64 3.78 -2.93
CA ASP A 25 -2.10 3.61 -1.58
C ASP A 25 -1.00 2.54 -1.55
N GLY A 26 -1.21 1.44 -2.30
CA GLY A 26 -0.23 0.37 -2.48
C GLY A 26 1.06 0.84 -3.17
N LEU A 27 0.96 1.70 -4.19
CA LEU A 27 2.11 2.30 -4.87
C LEU A 27 2.94 3.17 -3.91
N HIS A 28 2.27 4.04 -3.14
CA HIS A 28 2.95 4.89 -2.16
C HIS A 28 3.64 4.06 -1.07
N ALA A 29 2.96 3.02 -0.56
CA ALA A 29 3.53 2.11 0.43
C ALA A 29 4.76 1.36 -0.10
N LEU A 30 4.70 0.89 -1.35
CA LEU A 30 5.82 0.22 -2.01
C LEU A 30 7.00 1.17 -2.21
N ALA A 31 6.76 2.38 -2.70
CA ALA A 31 7.80 3.38 -2.88
C ALA A 31 8.53 3.71 -1.57
N ALA A 32 7.78 3.86 -0.47
CA ALA A 32 8.35 4.07 0.85
C ALA A 32 9.22 2.87 1.30
N ALA A 33 8.75 1.64 1.10
CA ALA A 33 9.50 0.43 1.45
C ALA A 33 10.80 0.29 0.65
N VAL A 34 10.76 0.62 -0.65
CA VAL A 34 11.94 0.61 -1.53
C VAL A 34 12.94 1.67 -1.10
N ALA A 35 12.49 2.92 -0.88
CA ALA A 35 13.37 4.00 -0.43
C ALA A 35 14.01 3.68 0.93
N GLY A 36 13.24 3.16 1.89
CA GLY A 36 13.75 2.73 3.18
C GLY A 36 14.79 1.61 3.07
N THR A 37 14.54 0.63 2.20
CA THR A 37 15.49 -0.46 1.93
C THR A 37 16.79 0.06 1.33
N ASN A 38 16.71 1.00 0.39
CA ASN A 38 17.88 1.60 -0.24
C ASN A 38 18.68 2.45 0.74
N ALA A 39 18.00 3.26 1.56
CA ALA A 39 18.61 4.09 2.59
C ALA A 39 19.35 3.25 3.64
N ALA A 40 18.74 2.14 4.08
CA ALA A 40 19.35 1.22 5.02
C ALA A 40 20.62 0.56 4.46
N LYS A 41 20.64 0.24 3.16
CA LYS A 41 21.83 -0.34 2.48
C LYS A 41 22.93 0.69 2.24
N SER A 42 22.56 1.91 1.86
CA SER A 42 23.51 2.94 1.44
C SER A 42 24.00 3.81 2.61
N GLY A 43 23.28 3.82 3.73
CA GLY A 43 23.50 4.76 4.86
C GLY A 43 23.18 6.21 4.52
N LYS A 44 22.51 6.46 3.38
CA LYS A 44 22.18 7.80 2.87
C LYS A 44 20.68 8.02 2.88
N LYS A 45 20.27 9.29 2.92
CA LYS A 45 18.87 9.68 2.70
C LYS A 45 18.46 9.30 1.28
N GLU A 46 17.27 8.75 1.13
CA GLU A 46 16.64 8.41 -0.15
C GLU A 46 15.31 9.14 -0.29
N GLN A 47 14.97 9.57 -1.50
CA GLN A 47 13.69 10.22 -1.79
C GLN A 47 12.62 9.16 -2.12
N ILE A 48 11.42 9.35 -1.57
CA ILE A 48 10.25 8.56 -1.98
C ILE A 48 9.70 9.17 -3.27
N ALA A 49 9.66 8.40 -4.35
CA ALA A 49 9.09 8.78 -5.63
C ALA A 49 7.91 7.85 -5.96
N VAL A 50 6.76 8.44 -6.32
CA VAL A 50 5.50 7.75 -6.64
C VAL A 50 4.98 8.24 -7.98
#